data_AF-A0A445EI47-F1
#
_entry.id   AF-A0A445EI47-F1
#
_cell.length_a   1.000
_cell.length_b   1.000
_cell.length_c   1.000
_cell.angle_alpha   90.00
_cell.angle_beta   90.00
_cell.angle_gamma   90.00
#
_symmetry.space_group_name_H-M   'P 1'
#
loop_
_entity.id
_entity.type
_entity.pdbx_description
1 polymer ?
#
loop_
_entity_poly.entity_id
_entity_poly.type
_entity_poly.pdbx_seq_one_letter_code
_entity_poly.pdbx_strand_id
1 'polypeptide(L)'
;MRSELGKITLDKTFEERDTLNKKIVEAISVAAESWGLECLRYEIRDISPPRGVRAAMEMQAEAERKKRAQILESEGERQANINIADGKKSAVILASEAAKMDHVNRAKGEAEAILLVSKALKEIGGAEAASLRVAEQYIHAFSNIAKEGTTMLLPSSASNPANMMAQALTMYKSLLGNVSGNKSSSTSGQLEGNDSSGEGKDEGTATATSALENPDHHEKMGFSLQSPKRRE
;
A
#
# COMPACT_ATOMS: atom_id res chain seq x y z
N MET A 1 52.91 -9.14 -34.76
CA MET A 1 51.87 -8.08 -34.79
C MET A 1 50.59 -8.49 -35.51
N ARG A 2 50.60 -8.73 -36.83
CA ARG A 2 49.37 -9.07 -37.59
C ARG A 2 48.63 -10.32 -37.05
N SER A 3 49.38 -11.36 -36.68
CA SER A 3 48.81 -12.59 -36.11
C SER A 3 48.04 -12.34 -34.81
N GLU A 4 48.59 -11.54 -33.89
CA GLU A 4 47.92 -11.21 -32.63
C GLU A 4 46.71 -10.30 -32.80
N LEU A 5 46.79 -9.32 -33.72
CA LEU A 5 45.66 -8.45 -34.06
C LEU A 5 44.47 -9.20 -34.66
N GLY A 6 44.71 -10.32 -35.37
CA GLY A 6 43.66 -11.12 -35.98
C GLY A 6 42.87 -11.99 -34.98
N LYS A 7 43.39 -12.23 -33.78
CA LYS A 7 42.75 -13.09 -32.76
C LYS A 7 41.71 -12.38 -31.91
N ILE A 8 41.70 -11.05 -31.92
CA ILE A 8 40.85 -10.20 -31.09
C ILE A 8 39.89 -9.39 -31.95
N THR A 9 38.70 -9.10 -31.42
CA THR A 9 37.74 -8.24 -32.10
C THR A 9 38.17 -6.77 -32.02
N LEU A 10 37.66 -5.96 -32.95
CA LEU A 10 38.00 -4.53 -33.02
C LEU A 10 37.63 -3.78 -31.73
N ASP A 11 36.47 -4.06 -31.14
CA ASP A 11 36.04 -3.45 -29.87
C ASP A 11 37.00 -3.80 -28.72
N LYS A 12 37.36 -5.08 -28.59
CA LYS A 12 38.33 -5.54 -27.57
C LYS A 12 39.71 -4.94 -27.77
N THR A 13 40.09 -4.64 -29.01
CA THR A 13 41.35 -3.97 -29.34
C THR A 13 41.36 -2.52 -28.80
N PHE A 14 40.20 -1.86 -28.76
CA PHE A 14 40.07 -0.53 -28.18
C PHE A 14 39.94 -0.56 -26.65
N GLU A 15 39.20 -1.53 -26.11
CA GLU A 15 38.97 -1.67 -24.67
C GLU A 15 40.21 -2.16 -23.91
N GLU A 16 40.99 -3.08 -24.49
CA GLU A 16 42.10 -3.76 -23.81
C GLU A 16 43.46 -3.52 -24.50
N ARG A 17 43.83 -2.26 -24.79
CA ARG A 17 45.12 -1.95 -25.44
C ARG A 17 46.34 -2.51 -24.69
N ASP A 18 46.31 -2.50 -23.36
CA ASP A 18 47.42 -2.99 -22.54
C ASP A 18 47.62 -4.51 -22.62
N THR A 19 46.54 -5.27 -22.73
CA THR A 19 46.62 -6.74 -22.85
C THR A 19 47.20 -7.11 -24.21
N LEU A 20 46.84 -6.36 -25.25
CA LEU A 20 47.41 -6.52 -26.59
C LEU A 20 48.90 -6.12 -26.63
N ASN A 21 49.28 -5.00 -26.01
CA ASN A 21 50.69 -4.59 -25.94
C ASN A 21 51.56 -5.68 -25.31
N LYS A 22 51.12 -6.29 -24.20
CA LYS A 22 51.83 -7.39 -23.55
C LYS A 22 51.99 -8.60 -24.47
N LYS A 23 50.91 -9.04 -25.13
CA LYS A 23 50.94 -10.17 -26.08
C LYS A 23 51.87 -9.91 -27.27
N ILE A 24 51.92 -8.67 -27.75
CA ILE A 24 52.82 -8.29 -28.86
C ILE A 24 54.27 -8.30 -28.40
N VAL A 25 54.58 -7.78 -27.20
CA VAL A 25 55.94 -7.85 -26.62
C VAL A 25 56.37 -9.30 -26.49
N GLU A 26 55.55 -10.16 -25.90
CA GLU A 26 55.84 -11.58 -25.72
C GLU A 26 56.14 -12.27 -27.07
N ALA A 27 55.29 -12.07 -28.07
CA ALA A 27 55.47 -12.68 -29.39
C ALA A 27 56.72 -12.16 -30.13
N ILE A 28 57.12 -10.91 -29.91
CA ILE A 28 58.34 -10.35 -30.52
C ILE A 28 59.59 -10.85 -29.79
N SER A 29 59.57 -10.88 -28.45
CA SER A 29 60.72 -11.32 -27.65
C SER A 29 61.16 -12.74 -27.99
N VAL A 30 60.21 -13.67 -28.22
CA VAL A 30 60.52 -15.05 -28.65
C VAL A 30 61.29 -15.10 -29.98
N ALA A 31 60.95 -14.23 -30.94
CA ALA A 31 61.67 -14.16 -32.21
C ALA A 31 63.02 -13.43 -32.08
N ALA A 32 63.05 -12.37 -31.26
CA ALA A 32 64.20 -11.50 -31.06
C ALA A 32 65.34 -12.15 -30.24
N GLU A 33 65.02 -13.17 -29.43
CA GLU A 33 65.99 -13.96 -28.66
C GLU A 33 67.07 -14.58 -29.56
N SER A 34 66.69 -15.03 -30.76
CA SER A 34 67.63 -15.59 -31.76
C SER A 34 68.68 -14.59 -32.25
N TRP A 35 68.42 -13.29 -32.09
CA TRP A 35 69.31 -12.19 -32.49
C TRP A 35 69.94 -11.49 -31.29
N GLY A 36 69.67 -11.94 -30.05
CA GLY A 36 70.17 -11.31 -28.83
C GLY A 36 69.57 -9.92 -28.55
N LEU A 37 68.37 -9.66 -29.06
CA LEU A 37 67.66 -8.38 -28.85
C LEU A 37 66.53 -8.56 -27.84
N GLU A 38 66.39 -7.61 -26.91
CA GLU A 38 65.30 -7.57 -25.93
C GLU A 38 64.33 -6.42 -26.21
N CYS A 39 63.03 -6.73 -26.28
CA CYS A 39 61.98 -5.72 -26.46
C CYS A 39 61.45 -5.24 -25.11
N LEU A 40 61.80 -4.01 -24.73
CA LEU A 40 61.43 -3.44 -23.42
C LEU A 40 59.95 -3.04 -23.33
N ARG A 41 59.41 -2.37 -24.35
CA ARG A 41 58.02 -1.87 -24.36
C ARG A 41 57.50 -1.70 -25.78
N TYR A 42 56.24 -2.07 -25.98
CA TYR A 42 55.48 -1.81 -27.20
C TYR A 42 54.25 -0.97 -26.88
N GLU A 43 53.95 0.03 -27.71
CA GLU A 43 52.79 0.90 -27.54
C GLU A 43 52.12 1.14 -28.88
N ILE A 44 50.82 0.83 -28.95
CA ILE A 44 50.01 1.10 -30.13
C ILE A 44 49.63 2.58 -30.13
N ARG A 45 50.08 3.30 -31.16
CA ARG A 45 49.76 4.72 -31.35
C ARG A 45 48.30 4.89 -31.80
N ASP A 46 48.03 4.59 -33.07
CA ASP A 46 46.71 4.82 -33.69
C ASP A 46 46.20 3.59 -34.43
N ILE A 47 44.91 3.31 -34.29
CA ILE A 47 44.17 2.32 -35.06
C ILE A 47 43.08 3.07 -35.81
N SER A 48 43.23 3.21 -37.12
CA SER A 48 42.25 3.90 -37.96
C SER A 48 41.43 2.89 -38.77
N PRO A 49 40.20 2.54 -38.34
CA PRO A 49 39.31 1.73 -39.16
C PRO A 49 38.84 2.53 -40.39
N PRO A 50 38.50 1.85 -41.50
CA PRO A 50 37.96 2.50 -42.68
C PRO A 50 36.60 3.16 -42.38
N ARG A 51 36.25 4.22 -43.11
CA ARG A 51 35.06 5.06 -42.83
C ARG A 51 33.75 4.27 -42.74
N GLY A 52 33.57 3.25 -43.59
CA GLY A 52 32.36 2.41 -43.57
C GLY A 52 32.18 1.64 -42.26
N VAL A 53 33.26 1.08 -41.70
CA VAL A 53 33.22 0.36 -40.42
C VAL A 53 32.97 1.32 -39.26
N ARG A 54 33.61 2.50 -39.28
CA ARG A 54 33.39 3.53 -38.25
C ARG A 54 31.93 3.96 -38.18
N ALA A 55 31.31 4.25 -39.33
CA ALA A 55 29.91 4.64 -39.40
C ALA A 55 28.97 3.54 -38.88
N ALA A 56 29.25 2.27 -39.22
CA ALA A 56 28.49 1.13 -38.72
C ALA A 56 28.61 0.97 -37.20
N MET A 57 29.82 1.12 -36.65
CA MET A 57 30.04 1.07 -35.20
C MET A 57 29.35 2.22 -34.47
N GLU A 58 29.41 3.44 -35.00
CA GLU A 58 28.70 4.61 -34.44
C GLU A 58 27.19 4.37 -34.41
N MET A 59 26.63 3.85 -35.52
CA MET A 59 25.21 3.52 -35.62
C MET A 59 24.80 2.42 -34.64
N GLN A 60 25.62 1.38 -34.49
CA GLN A 60 25.39 0.30 -33.52
C GLN A 60 25.43 0.80 -32.08
N ALA A 61 26.45 1.60 -31.74
CA ALA A 61 26.60 2.18 -30.41
C ALA A 61 25.45 3.14 -30.08
N GLU A 62 24.99 3.94 -31.04
CA GLU A 62 23.83 4.82 -30.87
C GLU A 62 22.54 4.01 -30.69
N ALA A 63 22.32 2.97 -31.49
CA ALA A 63 21.15 2.10 -31.37
C ALA A 63 21.11 1.39 -30.00
N GLU A 64 22.25 0.89 -29.53
CA GLU A 64 22.33 0.26 -28.21
C GLU A 64 22.10 1.26 -27.09
N ARG A 65 22.67 2.47 -27.18
CA ARG A 65 22.40 3.55 -26.22
C ARG A 65 20.93 3.92 -26.18
N LYS A 66 20.29 4.07 -27.35
CA LYS A 66 18.84 4.35 -27.46
C LYS A 66 18.01 3.23 -26.85
N LYS A 67 18.35 1.96 -27.14
CA LYS A 67 17.67 0.80 -26.55
C LYS A 67 17.78 0.80 -25.03
N ARG A 68 18.99 1.01 -24.49
CA ARG A 68 19.22 1.07 -23.03
C ARG A 68 18.45 2.23 -22.40
N ALA A 69 18.44 3.40 -23.05
CA ALA A 69 17.66 4.56 -22.58
C ALA A 69 16.16 4.27 -22.55
N GLN A 70 15.59 3.69 -23.61
CA GLN A 70 14.17 3.33 -23.68
C GLN A 70 13.76 2.29 -22.62
N ILE A 71 14.61 1.29 -22.37
CA ILE A 71 14.36 0.30 -21.32
C ILE A 71 14.32 1.00 -19.96
N LEU A 72 15.32 1.84 -19.67
CA LEU A 72 15.41 2.54 -18.39
C LEU A 72 14.25 3.52 -18.19
N GLU A 73 13.83 4.23 -19.25
CA GLU A 73 12.66 5.11 -19.22
C GLU A 73 11.37 4.32 -18.95
N SER A 74 11.15 3.22 -19.66
CA SER A 74 9.98 2.35 -19.46
C SER A 74 9.94 1.75 -18.05
N GLU A 75 11.09 1.32 -17.53
CA GLU A 75 11.22 0.83 -16.15
C GLU A 75 10.96 1.94 -15.13
N GLY A 76 11.48 3.14 -15.38
CA GLY A 76 11.25 4.33 -14.57
C GLY A 76 9.76 4.71 -14.51
N GLU A 77 9.08 4.74 -15.65
CA GLU A 77 7.63 4.99 -15.73
C GLU A 77 6.83 3.92 -14.99
N ARG A 78 7.18 2.64 -15.18
CA ARG A 78 6.53 1.54 -14.46
C ARG A 78 6.68 1.72 -12.95
N GLN A 79 7.88 2.01 -12.47
CA GLN A 79 8.13 2.18 -11.05
C GLN A 79 7.44 3.42 -10.49
N ALA A 80 7.42 4.53 -11.24
CA ALA A 80 6.70 5.73 -10.86
C ALA A 80 5.19 5.47 -10.72
N ASN A 81 4.59 4.76 -11.67
CA ASN A 81 3.17 4.40 -11.64
C ASN A 81 2.83 3.51 -10.44
N ILE A 82 3.68 2.53 -10.12
CA ILE A 82 3.51 1.68 -8.94
C ILE A 82 3.56 2.53 -7.66
N ASN A 83 4.56 3.40 -7.53
CA ASN A 83 4.71 4.27 -6.36
C ASN A 83 3.50 5.20 -6.18
N ILE A 84 2.96 5.75 -7.28
CA ILE A 84 1.76 6.58 -7.24
C ILE A 84 0.54 5.76 -6.81
N ALA A 85 0.37 4.54 -7.33
CA ALA A 85 -0.74 3.66 -6.98
C ALA A 85 -0.67 3.25 -5.49
N ASP A 86 0.51 2.89 -5.00
CA ASP A 86 0.73 2.52 -3.61
C ASP A 86 0.55 3.70 -2.66
N GLY A 87 1.01 4.90 -3.06
CA GLY A 87 0.75 6.13 -2.34
C GLY A 87 -0.76 6.43 -2.23
N LYS A 88 -1.50 6.31 -3.33
CA LYS A 88 -2.97 6.47 -3.34
C LYS A 88 -3.68 5.45 -2.46
N LYS A 89 -3.30 4.17 -2.56
CA LYS A 89 -3.85 3.09 -1.73
C LYS A 89 -3.63 3.39 -0.25
N SER A 90 -2.40 3.73 0.12
CA SER A 90 -2.03 4.03 1.50
C SER A 90 -2.77 5.27 2.02
N ALA A 91 -2.91 6.31 1.19
CA ALA A 91 -3.67 7.51 1.54
C ALA A 91 -5.15 7.22 1.82
N VAL A 92 -5.80 6.38 1.01
CA VAL A 92 -7.21 6.00 1.21
C VAL A 92 -7.40 5.19 2.49
N ILE A 93 -6.49 4.27 2.79
CA ILE A 93 -6.51 3.48 4.03
C ILE A 93 -6.36 4.40 5.23
N LEU A 94 -5.32 5.25 5.24
CA LEU A 94 -5.07 6.21 6.31
C LEU A 94 -6.26 7.17 6.52
N ALA A 95 -6.88 7.66 5.44
CA ALA A 95 -8.06 8.51 5.55
C ALA A 95 -9.25 7.78 6.17
N SER A 96 -9.46 6.50 5.80
CA SER A 96 -10.54 5.68 6.36
C SER A 96 -10.30 5.36 7.84
N GLU A 97 -9.06 5.05 8.21
CA GLU A 97 -8.65 4.83 9.60
C GLU A 97 -8.78 6.08 10.45
N ALA A 98 -8.34 7.24 9.92
CA ALA A 98 -8.50 8.53 10.57
C ALA A 98 -9.99 8.84 10.83
N ALA A 99 -10.85 8.70 9.82
CA ALA A 99 -12.29 8.92 9.99
C ALA A 99 -12.90 8.01 11.07
N LYS A 100 -12.53 6.72 11.07
CA LYS A 100 -12.97 5.77 12.12
C LYS A 100 -12.50 6.22 13.50
N MET A 101 -11.24 6.62 13.63
CA MET A 101 -10.66 7.07 14.89
C MET A 101 -11.31 8.36 15.38
N ASP A 102 -11.59 9.30 14.48
CA ASP A 102 -12.27 10.56 14.78
C ASP A 102 -13.67 10.31 15.32
N HIS A 103 -14.44 9.41 14.69
CA HIS A 103 -15.76 9.02 15.18
C HIS A 103 -15.70 8.40 16.58
N VAL A 104 -14.73 7.50 16.82
CA VAL A 104 -14.55 6.86 18.13
C VAL A 104 -14.14 7.88 19.19
N ASN A 105 -13.21 8.77 18.87
CA ASN A 105 -12.73 9.80 19.80
C ASN A 105 -13.84 10.79 20.14
N ARG A 106 -14.63 11.20 19.14
CA ARG A 106 -15.77 12.08 19.36
C ARG A 106 -16.83 11.42 20.24
N ALA A 107 -17.21 10.17 19.93
CA ALA A 107 -18.19 9.44 20.73
C ALA A 107 -17.71 9.24 22.19
N LYS A 108 -16.42 8.95 22.39
CA LYS A 108 -15.81 8.85 23.73
C LYS A 108 -15.82 10.18 24.47
N GLY A 109 -15.39 11.26 23.81
CA GLY A 109 -15.40 12.60 24.40
C GLY A 109 -16.80 13.06 24.79
N GLU A 110 -17.81 12.78 23.95
CA GLU A 110 -19.22 13.05 24.27
C GLU A 110 -19.70 12.22 25.46
N ALA A 111 -19.38 10.92 25.51
CA ALA A 111 -19.74 10.06 26.63
C ALA A 111 -19.10 10.53 27.95
N GLU A 112 -17.81 10.86 27.95
CA GLU A 112 -17.10 11.39 29.11
C GLU A 112 -17.66 12.74 29.57
N ALA A 113 -17.99 13.63 28.62
CA ALA A 113 -18.63 14.91 28.92
C ALA A 113 -20.00 14.71 29.58
N ILE A 114 -20.84 13.79 29.06
CA ILE A 114 -22.13 13.46 29.66
C ILE A 114 -21.95 12.89 31.06
N LEU A 115 -20.96 12.02 31.28
CA LEU A 115 -20.68 11.47 32.60
C LEU A 115 -20.28 12.58 33.59
N LEU A 116 -19.41 13.50 33.19
CA LEU A 116 -19.00 14.64 34.01
C LEU A 116 -20.18 15.55 34.35
N VAL A 117 -21.00 15.89 33.35
CA VAL A 117 -22.23 16.67 33.54
C VAL A 117 -23.19 15.94 34.48
N SER A 118 -23.41 14.64 34.30
CA SER A 118 -24.28 13.84 35.17
C SER A 118 -23.79 13.78 36.62
N LYS A 119 -22.47 13.78 36.83
CA LYS A 119 -21.86 13.84 38.16
C LYS A 119 -22.08 15.21 38.79
N ALA A 120 -21.87 16.29 38.03
CA ALA A 120 -22.11 17.65 38.49
C ALA A 120 -23.60 17.92 38.79
N LEU A 121 -24.54 17.33 38.04
CA LEU A 121 -25.98 17.46 38.31
C LEU A 121 -26.41 16.79 39.63
N LYS A 122 -25.69 15.76 40.08
CA LYS A 122 -25.96 15.08 41.35
C LYS A 122 -25.50 15.90 42.56
N GLU A 123 -24.65 16.91 42.35
CA GLU A 123 -24.22 17.84 43.40
C GLU A 123 -25.33 18.88 43.68
N ILE A 124 -25.35 19.42 44.91
CA ILE A 124 -26.46 20.25 45.43
C ILE A 124 -26.62 21.51 44.57
N GLY A 125 -27.80 21.67 43.94
CA GLY A 125 -28.14 22.79 43.06
C GLY A 125 -28.01 22.50 41.55
N GLY A 126 -27.46 21.34 41.16
CA GLY A 126 -27.26 20.98 39.76
C GLY A 126 -28.56 20.78 38.96
N ALA A 127 -29.61 20.26 39.58
CA ALA A 127 -30.90 20.03 38.92
C ALA A 127 -31.64 21.33 38.57
N GLU A 128 -31.54 22.35 39.42
CA GLU A 128 -32.17 23.66 39.21
C GLU A 128 -31.38 24.51 38.20
N ALA A 129 -30.05 24.40 38.18
CA ALA A 129 -29.22 25.01 37.12
C ALA A 129 -29.45 24.36 35.75
N ALA A 130 -29.69 23.05 35.70
CA ALA A 130 -29.98 22.34 34.44
C ALA A 130 -31.33 22.75 33.84
N SER A 131 -32.38 22.91 34.66
CA SER A 131 -33.71 23.33 34.19
C SER A 131 -33.70 24.76 33.65
N LEU A 132 -32.99 25.69 34.31
CA LEU A 132 -32.78 27.06 33.80
C LEU A 132 -32.05 27.04 32.44
N ARG A 133 -31.03 26.20 32.27
CA ARG A 133 -30.32 26.07 30.98
C ARG A 133 -31.18 25.51 29.85
N VAL A 134 -32.04 24.53 30.14
CA VAL A 134 -33.00 24.01 29.13
C VAL A 134 -33.98 25.09 28.73
N ALA A 135 -34.45 25.91 29.69
CA ALA A 135 -35.32 27.05 29.40
C ALA A 135 -34.62 28.10 28.53
N GLU A 136 -33.36 28.45 28.82
CA GLU A 136 -32.55 29.35 27.98
C GLU A 136 -32.37 28.81 26.56
N GLN A 137 -32.05 27.52 26.41
CA GLN A 137 -31.91 26.89 25.08
C GLN A 137 -33.24 26.85 24.32
N TYR A 138 -34.35 26.60 24.99
CA TYR A 138 -35.68 26.64 24.39
C TYR A 138 -36.01 28.06 23.90
N ILE A 139 -35.79 29.09 24.72
CA ILE A 139 -36.02 30.49 24.33
C ILE A 139 -35.10 30.87 23.15
N HIS A 140 -33.84 30.43 23.16
CA HIS A 140 -32.89 30.70 22.08
C HIS A 140 -33.27 29.98 20.78
N ALA A 141 -33.64 28.69 20.85
CA ALA A 141 -34.11 27.93 19.69
C ALA A 141 -35.42 28.52 19.14
N PHE A 142 -36.34 28.90 20.02
CA PHE A 142 -37.56 29.61 19.66
C PHE A 142 -37.25 30.96 19.03
N SER A 143 -36.27 31.71 19.54
CA SER A 143 -35.82 32.98 18.94
C SER A 143 -35.22 32.77 17.55
N ASN A 144 -34.48 31.70 17.29
CA ASN A 144 -33.92 31.40 15.98
C ASN A 144 -35.02 31.02 14.97
N ILE A 145 -35.97 30.19 15.39
CA ILE A 145 -37.14 29.82 14.58
C ILE A 145 -38.02 31.05 14.30
N ALA A 146 -38.21 31.95 15.29
CA ALA A 146 -38.97 33.19 15.12
C ALA A 146 -38.27 34.21 14.20
N LYS A 147 -36.93 34.12 14.04
CA LYS A 147 -36.16 34.96 13.11
C LYS A 147 -36.19 34.41 11.67
N GLU A 148 -36.22 33.09 11.49
CA GLU A 148 -36.15 32.45 10.17
C GLU A 148 -37.51 32.02 9.60
N GLY A 149 -38.52 31.78 10.45
CA GLY A 149 -39.85 31.27 10.05
C GLY A 149 -40.89 32.38 9.83
N THR A 150 -41.31 32.60 8.58
CA THR A 150 -42.30 33.63 8.20
C THR A 150 -43.78 33.17 8.31
N THR A 151 -44.08 31.88 8.55
CA THR A 151 -45.47 31.37 8.67
C THR A 151 -45.61 30.39 9.82
N MET A 152 -46.53 30.69 10.75
CA MET A 152 -46.76 29.93 11.99
C MET A 152 -48.13 29.23 11.92
N LEU A 153 -48.16 27.90 11.87
CA LEU A 153 -49.39 27.11 12.00
C LEU A 153 -49.44 26.52 13.42
N LEU A 154 -50.20 27.15 14.30
CA LEU A 154 -50.51 26.59 15.62
C LEU A 154 -51.71 25.65 15.48
N PRO A 155 -51.59 24.36 15.85
CA PRO A 155 -52.77 23.54 16.13
C PRO A 155 -53.58 24.21 17.25
N SER A 156 -54.91 24.17 17.15
CA SER A 156 -55.87 24.82 18.06
C SER A 156 -55.86 24.32 19.52
N SER A 157 -54.85 23.57 19.93
CA SER A 157 -54.59 23.06 21.29
C SER A 157 -53.25 23.55 21.86
N ALA A 158 -52.71 24.66 21.33
CA ALA A 158 -51.49 25.32 21.81
C ALA A 158 -51.64 26.03 23.17
N SER A 159 -52.80 26.01 23.81
CA SER A 159 -53.00 26.64 25.12
C SER A 159 -52.45 25.82 26.30
N ASN A 160 -52.04 24.56 26.08
CA ASN A 160 -51.48 23.74 27.17
C ASN A 160 -50.30 22.85 26.73
N PRO A 161 -49.04 23.27 26.95
CA PRO A 161 -47.84 22.49 26.61
C PRO A 161 -47.76 21.14 27.36
N ALA A 162 -48.49 20.98 28.47
CA ALA A 162 -48.53 19.72 29.21
C ALA A 162 -49.20 18.58 28.42
N ASN A 163 -50.23 18.88 27.62
CA ASN A 163 -50.92 17.85 26.83
C ASN A 163 -50.09 17.40 25.62
N MET A 164 -49.30 18.29 25.00
CA MET A 164 -48.37 17.90 23.95
C MET A 164 -47.24 17.02 24.50
N MET A 165 -46.71 17.36 25.68
CA MET A 165 -45.65 16.58 26.31
C MET A 165 -46.16 15.21 26.76
N ALA A 166 -47.39 15.12 27.28
CA ALA A 166 -48.03 13.84 27.63
C ALA A 166 -48.24 12.94 26.39
N GLN A 167 -48.70 13.50 25.27
CA GLN A 167 -48.84 12.75 24.01
C GLN A 167 -47.48 12.29 23.46
N ALA A 168 -46.46 13.14 23.50
CA ALA A 168 -45.11 12.80 23.09
C ALA A 168 -44.49 11.70 23.98
N LEU A 169 -44.67 11.77 25.30
CA LEU A 169 -44.21 10.74 26.24
C LEU A 169 -44.95 9.42 26.05
N THR A 170 -46.23 9.46 25.70
CA THR A 170 -47.02 8.25 25.42
C THR A 170 -46.56 7.59 24.12
N MET A 171 -46.28 8.38 23.08
CA MET A 171 -45.68 7.88 21.83
C MET A 171 -44.28 7.30 22.06
N TYR A 172 -43.45 7.97 22.85
CA TYR A 172 -42.13 7.46 23.22
C TYR A 172 -42.21 6.14 24.00
N LYS A 173 -43.15 6.01 24.94
CA LYS A 173 -43.40 4.78 25.68
C LYS A 173 -43.90 3.65 24.76
N SER A 174 -44.76 3.96 23.78
CA SER A 174 -45.21 2.98 22.78
C SER A 174 -44.08 2.53 21.84
N LEU A 175 -43.11 3.40 21.56
CA LEU A 175 -41.96 3.09 20.72
C LEU A 175 -40.93 2.26 21.49
N LEU A 176 -40.70 2.54 22.77
CA LEU A 176 -39.93 1.64 23.65
C LEU A 176 -40.59 0.26 23.79
N GLY A 177 -41.92 0.20 23.87
CA GLY A 177 -42.69 -1.04 23.89
C GLY A 177 -42.57 -1.85 22.59
N ASN A 178 -42.63 -1.18 21.43
CA ASN A 178 -42.53 -1.82 20.11
C ASN A 178 -41.09 -2.24 19.72
N VAL A 179 -40.05 -1.59 20.25
CA VAL A 179 -38.65 -1.97 20.00
C VAL A 179 -38.27 -3.29 20.69
N SER A 180 -39.03 -3.74 21.70
CA SER A 180 -38.85 -5.06 22.31
C SER A 180 -39.55 -6.21 21.55
N GLY A 181 -40.36 -5.92 20.52
CA GLY A 181 -41.34 -6.88 19.97
C GLY A 181 -41.22 -7.26 18.50
N ASN A 182 -40.32 -6.68 17.70
CA ASN A 182 -40.33 -6.94 16.25
C ASN A 182 -38.98 -7.36 15.68
N LYS A 183 -38.72 -8.68 15.72
CA LYS A 183 -37.68 -9.34 14.93
C LYS A 183 -38.23 -10.58 14.25
N SER A 184 -39.23 -10.44 13.39
CA SER A 184 -39.50 -11.37 12.28
C SER A 184 -40.59 -10.83 11.35
N SER A 185 -40.23 -10.48 10.10
CA SER A 185 -40.93 -10.87 8.87
C SER A 185 -40.60 -9.96 7.66
N SER A 186 -40.61 -10.60 6.49
CA SER A 186 -40.29 -10.14 5.12
C SER A 186 -38.79 -10.10 4.79
N THR A 187 -38.28 -11.03 4.00
CA THR A 187 -38.57 -11.06 2.56
C THR A 187 -38.57 -12.49 2.03
N SER A 188 -39.74 -12.94 1.58
CA SER A 188 -39.93 -14.06 0.66
C SER A 188 -39.99 -13.51 -0.77
N GLY A 189 -39.15 -14.07 -1.64
CA GLY A 189 -39.09 -13.78 -3.07
C GLY A 189 -38.31 -14.87 -3.80
N GLN A 190 -39.03 -15.95 -4.12
CA GLN A 190 -38.86 -16.92 -5.23
C GLN A 190 -37.45 -17.40 -5.63
N LEU A 191 -37.28 -18.73 -5.64
CA LEU A 191 -37.04 -19.56 -6.84
C LEU A 191 -36.83 -21.03 -6.41
N GLU A 192 -37.86 -21.87 -6.61
CA GLU A 192 -37.71 -23.33 -6.65
C GLU A 192 -37.60 -23.77 -8.12
N GLY A 193 -36.66 -24.67 -8.40
CA GLY A 193 -36.50 -25.30 -9.71
C GLY A 193 -35.33 -26.27 -9.76
N ASN A 194 -35.67 -27.56 -9.64
CA ASN A 194 -34.92 -28.77 -10.00
C ASN A 194 -33.68 -29.16 -9.19
N ASP A 195 -33.79 -30.30 -8.50
CA ASP A 195 -32.78 -31.34 -8.67
C ASP A 195 -33.42 -32.74 -8.70
N SER A 196 -33.15 -33.45 -9.80
CA SER A 196 -33.60 -34.80 -10.08
C SER A 196 -32.42 -35.76 -9.89
N SER A 197 -32.64 -36.79 -9.08
CA SER A 197 -31.78 -37.94 -8.90
C SER A 197 -31.38 -38.63 -10.22
N GLY A 198 -30.09 -38.98 -10.34
CA GLY A 198 -29.56 -39.88 -11.37
C GLY A 198 -28.32 -40.62 -10.85
N GLU A 199 -28.47 -41.93 -10.72
CA GLU A 199 -27.44 -42.89 -10.28
C GLU A 199 -26.30 -43.09 -11.30
N GLY A 200 -25.14 -43.51 -10.79
CA GLY A 200 -24.37 -44.59 -11.44
C GLY A 200 -22.85 -44.44 -11.50
N LYS A 201 -22.17 -45.29 -10.71
CA LYS A 201 -20.91 -46.03 -11.01
C LYS A 201 -19.60 -45.22 -11.08
N ASP A 202 -18.41 -45.69 -10.66
CA ASP A 202 -17.89 -46.87 -9.94
C ASP A 202 -16.38 -46.59 -9.72
N GLU A 203 -15.72 -47.45 -8.94
CA GLU A 203 -14.25 -47.62 -8.79
C GLU A 203 -13.47 -46.54 -7.98
N GLY A 204 -12.63 -46.83 -6.97
CA GLY A 204 -12.04 -48.08 -6.51
C GLY A 204 -10.50 -48.03 -6.61
N THR A 205 -9.79 -47.54 -5.60
CA THR A 205 -8.41 -47.96 -5.20
C THR A 205 -7.99 -47.16 -3.94
N ALA A 206 -7.89 -47.78 -2.76
CA ALA A 206 -6.67 -48.32 -2.14
C ALA A 206 -5.60 -47.23 -1.88
N THR A 207 -4.98 -47.02 -0.72
CA THR A 207 -4.67 -47.89 0.41
C THR A 207 -4.19 -46.97 1.55
N ALA A 208 -4.59 -47.22 2.80
CA ALA A 208 -3.98 -46.62 3.99
C ALA A 208 -3.34 -47.72 4.83
N THR A 209 -2.02 -47.65 4.99
CA THR A 209 -1.19 -48.43 5.93
C THR A 209 0.02 -47.55 6.25
N SER A 210 0.00 -46.81 7.36
CA SER A 210 0.48 -47.19 8.70
C SER A 210 2.00 -47.21 8.87
N ALA A 211 2.46 -46.41 9.84
CA ALA A 211 3.47 -46.76 10.86
C ALA A 211 4.87 -46.09 10.78
N LEU A 212 5.26 -45.55 11.96
CA LEU A 212 6.60 -45.20 12.47
C LEU A 212 7.32 -44.04 11.75
N GLU A 213 8.02 -43.08 12.38
CA GLU A 213 8.96 -43.13 13.51
C GLU A 213 9.35 -41.67 13.91
N ASN A 214 9.52 -41.37 15.20
CA ASN A 214 10.32 -40.26 15.77
C ASN A 214 11.58 -40.91 16.39
N PRO A 215 12.75 -40.25 16.66
CA PRO A 215 12.92 -38.85 17.11
C PRO A 215 14.24 -38.11 16.70
N ASP A 216 14.33 -36.83 17.12
CA ASP A 216 15.48 -36.00 17.56
C ASP A 216 16.94 -36.23 17.10
N HIS A 217 17.60 -35.14 16.67
CA HIS A 217 18.80 -34.58 17.35
C HIS A 217 19.27 -33.22 16.77
N HIS A 218 19.52 -32.25 17.69
CA HIS A 218 20.55 -31.17 17.78
C HIS A 218 20.88 -30.27 16.55
N GLU A 219 21.18 -28.98 16.63
CA GLU A 219 21.74 -28.14 17.69
C GLU A 219 21.67 -26.63 17.33
N LYS A 220 21.97 -25.76 18.30
CA LYS A 220 21.91 -24.28 18.27
C LYS A 220 23.05 -23.61 17.47
N MET A 221 22.96 -22.26 17.43
CA MET A 221 23.96 -21.20 17.13
C MET A 221 23.75 -20.61 15.71
N GLY A 222 23.56 -19.32 15.45
CA GLY A 222 23.93 -18.09 16.14
C GLY A 222 24.82 -17.27 15.20
N PHE A 223 24.31 -16.23 14.52
CA PHE A 223 25.18 -15.18 13.94
C PHE A 223 24.44 -13.85 13.74
N SER A 224 25.11 -12.79 14.17
CA SER A 224 24.61 -11.44 14.45
C SER A 224 24.93 -10.47 13.29
N LEU A 225 24.06 -9.48 13.06
CA LEU A 225 24.28 -8.36 12.14
C LEU A 225 25.07 -7.24 12.83
N GLN A 226 26.31 -7.04 12.39
CA GLN A 226 27.19 -5.96 12.85
C GLN A 226 27.01 -4.73 11.94
N SER A 227 26.59 -3.60 12.52
CA SER A 227 26.50 -2.28 11.86
C SER A 227 27.77 -1.44 12.14
N PRO A 228 28.17 -0.52 11.24
CA PRO A 228 29.50 0.10 11.30
C PRO A 228 29.59 1.27 12.29
N LYS A 229 30.71 1.34 13.02
CA LYS A 229 31.08 2.44 13.92
C LYS A 229 31.40 3.73 13.12
N ARG A 230 30.71 4.82 13.46
CA ARG A 230 31.06 6.20 13.10
C ARG A 230 32.22 6.66 14.02
N ARG A 231 33.31 7.17 13.43
CA ARG A 231 34.43 7.83 14.14
C ARG A 231 34.16 9.33 14.22
N GLU A 232 34.22 9.88 15.43
CA GLU A 232 34.66 11.24 15.76
C GLU A 232 35.60 11.13 16.96
#